data_AF-A0AAW7LYM6-F1
#
_entry.id   AF-A0AAW7LYM6-F1
#
_cell.length_a   1.000
_cell.length_b   1.000
_cell.length_c   1.000
_cell.angle_alpha   90.00
_cell.angle_beta   90.00
_cell.angle_gamma   90.00
#
_symmetry.space_group_name_H-M   'P 1'
#
loop_
_entity.id
_entity.type
_entity.pdbx_description
1 polymer ?
#
loop_
_entity_poly.entity_id
_entity_poly.type
_entity_poly.pdbx_seq_one_letter_code
_entity_poly.pdbx_strand_id
1 'polypeptide(L)'
;MQNFIQILQVLLTWPTAFIFGICVLYKPINLLLNRLVESNTAKAKLGFIELELGEFTRKGKIAVDHFNELSIVLAKTRLLELEVTKENFAHAFTANQQVKLNGLMIELQKIMSSLEDGKDEIISSKK
;
A
#
# COMPACT_ATOMS: atom_id res chain seq x y z
N MET A 1 5.96 -41.95 -34.81
CA MET A 1 6.13 -42.21 -33.37
C MET A 1 7.18 -41.31 -32.70
N GLN A 2 8.28 -40.92 -33.35
CA GLN A 2 9.32 -40.08 -32.72
C GLN A 2 8.88 -38.63 -32.45
N ASN A 3 8.08 -38.02 -33.33
CA ASN A 3 7.60 -36.64 -33.15
C ASN A 3 6.69 -36.47 -31.93
N PHE A 4 5.91 -37.50 -31.58
CA PHE A 4 5.00 -37.46 -30.42
C PHE A 4 5.78 -37.49 -29.10
N ILE A 5 6.88 -38.24 -29.06
CA ILE A 5 7.78 -38.32 -27.91
C ILE A 5 8.50 -36.98 -27.72
N GLN A 6 8.93 -36.32 -28.79
CA GLN A 6 9.56 -34.99 -28.73
C GLN A 6 8.60 -33.91 -28.23
N ILE A 7 7.34 -33.90 -28.69
CA ILE A 7 6.32 -32.95 -28.22
C ILE A 7 6.03 -33.18 -26.72
N LEU A 8 5.94 -34.44 -26.29
CA LEU A 8 5.73 -34.78 -24.89
C LEU A 8 6.92 -34.36 -24.01
N GLN A 9 8.15 -34.49 -24.52
CA GLN A 9 9.37 -34.10 -23.82
C GLN A 9 9.50 -32.56 -23.70
N VAL A 10 9.04 -31.80 -24.70
CA VAL A 10 8.98 -30.34 -24.64
C VAL A 10 7.90 -29.87 -23.66
N LEU A 11 6.75 -30.55 -23.59
CA LEU A 11 5.69 -30.27 -22.61
C LEU A 11 6.13 -30.57 -21.17
N LEU A 12 7.03 -31.54 -20.99
CA LEU A 12 7.60 -31.95 -19.71
C LEU A 12 8.90 -31.20 -19.37
N THR A 13 9.17 -30.07 -20.02
CA THR A 13 10.24 -29.17 -19.54
C THR A 13 9.66 -28.25 -18.46
N TRP A 14 10.41 -28.02 -17.37
CA TRP A 14 10.03 -27.14 -16.25
C TRP A 14 9.39 -25.79 -16.64
N PRO A 15 9.89 -25.06 -17.66
CA PRO A 15 9.28 -23.79 -18.08
C PRO A 15 7.87 -23.96 -18.66
N THR A 16 7.65 -25.03 -19.43
CA THR A 16 6.36 -25.32 -20.07
C THR A 16 5.32 -25.74 -19.04
N ALA A 17 5.72 -26.58 -18.07
CA ALA A 17 4.88 -26.97 -16.94
C ALA A 17 4.51 -25.77 -16.06
N PHE A 18 5.43 -24.82 -15.86
CA PHE A 18 5.17 -23.60 -15.10
C PHE A 18 4.16 -22.67 -15.80
N ILE A 19 4.32 -22.45 -17.10
CA ILE A 19 3.38 -21.65 -17.90
C ILE A 19 2.00 -22.31 -17.94
N PHE A 20 1.95 -23.63 -18.13
CA PHE A 20 0.70 -24.38 -18.11
C PHE A 20 0.04 -24.35 -16.73
N GLY A 21 0.84 -24.47 -15.67
CA GLY A 21 0.38 -24.34 -14.28
C GLY A 21 -0.25 -22.98 -14.03
N ILE A 22 0.39 -21.89 -14.43
CA ILE A 22 -0.17 -20.53 -14.32
C ILE A 22 -1.46 -20.39 -15.14
N CYS A 23 -1.47 -20.88 -16.38
CA CYS A 23 -2.66 -20.82 -17.24
C CYS A 23 -3.85 -21.60 -16.67
N VAL A 24 -3.60 -22.79 -16.12
CA VAL A 24 -4.64 -23.61 -15.47
C VAL A 24 -5.09 -22.99 -14.15
N LEU A 25 -4.17 -22.40 -13.37
CA LEU A 25 -4.50 -21.71 -12.13
C LEU A 25 -5.17 -20.35 -12.35
N TYR A 26 -5.01 -19.72 -13.50
CA TYR A 26 -5.62 -18.42 -13.79
C TYR A 26 -7.16 -18.46 -13.68
N LYS A 27 -7.78 -19.54 -14.18
CA LYS A 27 -9.24 -19.74 -14.06
C LYS A 27 -9.75 -19.86 -12.61
N PRO A 28 -9.22 -20.77 -11.77
CA PRO A 28 -9.65 -20.87 -10.38
C PRO A 28 -9.29 -19.62 -9.57
N ILE A 29 -8.16 -18.97 -9.83
CA ILE A 29 -7.80 -17.70 -9.16
C ILE A 29 -8.81 -16.61 -9.53
N ASN A 30 -9.14 -16.45 -10.81
CA ASN A 30 -10.10 -15.45 -11.24
C ASN A 30 -11.53 -15.77 -10.73
N LEU A 31 -11.87 -17.05 -10.58
CA LEU A 31 -13.13 -17.47 -9.98
C LEU A 31 -13.18 -17.19 -8.47
N LEU A 32 -12.06 -17.33 -7.75
CA LEU A 32 -11.93 -16.93 -6.35
C LEU A 32 -12.03 -15.41 -6.19
N LEU A 33 -11.37 -14.65 -7.06
CA LEU A 33 -11.43 -13.17 -7.08
C LEU A 33 -12.82 -12.66 -7.45
N ASN A 34 -13.46 -13.24 -8.45
CA ASN A 34 -14.85 -12.90 -8.79
C ASN A 34 -15.80 -13.27 -7.65
N ARG A 35 -15.58 -14.38 -6.92
CA ARG A 35 -16.33 -14.68 -5.69
C ARG A 35 -16.10 -13.65 -4.58
N LEU A 36 -14.88 -13.17 -4.43
CA LEU A 36 -14.54 -12.10 -3.48
C LEU A 36 -15.24 -10.80 -3.85
N VAL A 37 -15.27 -10.44 -5.14
CA VAL A 37 -15.88 -9.19 -5.64
C VAL A 37 -17.41 -9.27 -5.66
N GLU A 38 -18.01 -10.38 -6.09
CA GLU A 38 -19.48 -10.56 -6.07
C GLU A 38 -20.05 -10.76 -4.65
N SER A 39 -19.23 -11.12 -3.66
CA SER A 39 -19.67 -11.25 -2.26
C SER A 39 -19.94 -9.91 -1.54
N ASN A 40 -19.60 -8.78 -2.15
CA ASN A 40 -19.78 -7.45 -1.55
C ASN A 40 -21.25 -6.98 -1.49
N THR A 41 -22.21 -7.71 -2.09
CA THR A 41 -23.62 -7.26 -2.15
C THR A 41 -24.67 -8.29 -1.76
N ALA A 42 -24.33 -9.51 -1.33
CA ALA A 42 -25.36 -10.45 -0.87
C ALA A 42 -24.88 -11.31 0.29
N LYS A 43 -25.55 -11.14 1.44
CA LYS A 43 -25.47 -11.94 2.67
C LYS A 43 -25.45 -13.45 2.35
N ALA A 44 -24.28 -14.06 2.21
CA ALA A 44 -24.13 -15.50 2.12
C ALA A 44 -23.62 -16.03 3.47
N LYS A 45 -24.55 -16.56 4.27
CA LYS A 45 -24.22 -17.41 5.44
C LYS A 45 -23.49 -18.65 4.95
N LEU A 46 -22.15 -18.64 4.97
CA LEU A 46 -21.35 -19.85 4.92
C LEU A 46 -21.25 -20.39 6.35
N GLY A 47 -21.93 -21.52 6.57
CA GLY A 47 -22.09 -22.14 7.88
C GLY A 47 -20.77 -22.29 8.63
N PHE A 48 -20.77 -21.78 9.86
CA PHE A 48 -19.82 -22.06 10.93
C PHE A 48 -18.43 -21.43 10.87
N ILE A 49 -18.15 -20.58 9.89
CA ILE A 49 -16.96 -19.74 9.91
C ILE A 49 -17.39 -18.30 9.61
N GLU A 50 -18.01 -17.66 10.61
CA GLU A 50 -17.93 -16.21 10.80
C GLU A 50 -16.47 -15.87 11.13
N LEU A 51 -15.54 -16.13 10.20
CA LEU A 51 -14.19 -15.58 10.34
C LEU A 51 -14.36 -14.08 10.19
N GLU A 52 -13.96 -13.41 11.25
CA GLU A 52 -13.81 -11.99 11.53
C GLU A 52 -13.09 -11.17 10.43
N LEU A 53 -13.28 -11.43 9.13
CA LEU A 53 -12.71 -10.61 8.04
C LEU A 53 -13.22 -9.17 8.12
N GLY A 54 -14.49 -8.97 8.46
CA GLY A 54 -15.02 -7.63 8.71
C GLY A 54 -14.32 -6.94 9.88
N GLU A 55 -14.01 -7.67 10.94
CA GLU A 55 -13.28 -7.13 12.09
C GLU A 55 -11.80 -6.92 11.79
N PHE A 56 -11.17 -7.79 11.00
CA PHE A 56 -9.79 -7.68 10.55
C PHE A 56 -9.60 -6.50 9.61
N THR A 57 -10.47 -6.32 8.62
CA THR A 57 -10.45 -5.15 7.74
C THR A 57 -10.76 -3.87 8.53
N ARG A 58 -11.66 -3.92 9.52
CA ARG A 58 -11.93 -2.78 10.41
C ARG A 58 -10.73 -2.42 11.28
N LYS A 59 -10.11 -3.42 11.94
CA LYS A 59 -8.89 -3.26 12.75
C LYS A 59 -7.72 -2.77 11.89
N GLY A 60 -7.58 -3.30 10.67
CA GLY A 60 -6.58 -2.87 9.70
C GLY A 60 -6.78 -1.42 9.26
N LYS A 61 -8.02 -1.01 8.97
CA LYS A 61 -8.35 0.39 8.66
C LYS A 61 -8.00 1.32 9.82
N ILE A 62 -8.39 0.98 11.04
CA ILE A 62 -8.07 1.76 12.24
C ILE A 62 -6.55 1.87 12.44
N ALA A 63 -5.81 0.78 12.22
CA ALA A 63 -4.36 0.79 12.33
C ALA A 63 -3.70 1.70 11.27
N VAL A 64 -4.19 1.67 10.03
CA VAL A 64 -3.71 2.57 8.96
C VAL A 64 -4.06 4.03 9.28
N ASP A 65 -5.26 4.30 9.78
CA ASP A 65 -5.69 5.65 10.17
C ASP A 65 -4.81 6.20 11.32
N HIS A 66 -4.54 5.39 12.35
CA HIS A 66 -3.64 5.75 13.44
C HIS A 66 -2.18 5.93 12.96
N PHE A 67 -1.72 5.09 12.03
CA PHE A 67 -0.38 5.23 11.46
C PHE A 67 -0.24 6.51 10.64
N ASN A 68 -1.28 6.88 9.89
CA ASN A 68 -1.31 8.15 9.16
C ASN A 68 -1.27 9.35 10.12
N GLU A 69 -2.04 9.32 11.21
CA GLU A 69 -2.01 10.35 12.23
C GLU A 69 -0.62 10.47 12.90
N LEU A 70 -0.03 9.33 13.29
CA LEU A 70 1.34 9.28 13.81
C LEU A 70 2.35 9.88 12.81
N SER A 71 2.21 9.56 11.53
CA SER A 71 3.10 10.05 10.47
C SER A 71 3.02 11.56 10.32
N ILE A 72 1.83 12.15 10.40
CA ILE A 72 1.64 13.61 10.40
C ILE A 72 2.29 14.24 11.64
N VAL A 73 2.09 13.68 12.82
CA VAL A 73 2.70 14.19 14.07
C VAL A 73 4.22 14.11 14.02
N LEU A 74 4.77 13.02 13.50
CA LEU A 74 6.21 12.85 13.33
C LEU A 74 6.79 13.85 12.32
N ALA A 75 6.10 14.07 11.20
CA ALA A 75 6.49 15.07 10.21
C ALA A 75 6.50 16.50 10.81
N LYS A 76 5.47 16.86 11.59
CA LYS A 76 5.41 18.14 12.32
C LYS A 76 6.55 18.30 13.32
N THR A 77 6.81 17.26 14.11
CA THR A 77 7.92 17.26 15.09
C THR A 77 9.26 17.45 14.38
N ARG A 78 9.46 16.76 13.25
CA ARG A 78 10.70 16.88 12.48
C ARG A 78 10.85 18.24 11.82
N LEU A 79 9.77 18.84 11.33
CA LEU A 79 9.79 20.21 10.80
C LEU A 79 10.23 21.20 11.88
N LEU A 80 9.67 21.09 13.09
CA LEU A 80 10.04 21.92 14.23
C LEU A 80 11.52 21.74 14.62
N GLU A 81 12.01 20.50 14.67
CA GLU A 81 13.43 20.22 14.91
C GLU A 81 14.33 20.88 13.85
N LEU A 82 13.93 20.86 12.58
CA LEU A 82 14.69 21.48 11.50
C LEU A 82 14.63 23.00 11.57
N GLU A 83 13.50 23.60 11.96
CA GLU A 83 13.37 25.04 12.23
C GLU A 83 14.31 25.47 13.36
N VAL A 84 14.25 24.78 14.50
CA VAL A 84 15.14 25.01 15.65
C VAL A 84 16.60 24.81 15.25
N THR A 85 16.91 23.79 14.44
CA THR A 85 18.28 23.53 13.98
C THR A 85 18.77 24.64 13.05
N LYS A 86 17.93 25.10 12.13
CA LYS A 86 18.24 26.19 11.22
C LYS A 86 18.53 27.48 12.00
N GLU A 87 17.69 27.82 12.98
CA GLU A 87 17.85 29.04 13.77
C GLU A 87 19.09 29.01 14.67
N ASN A 88 19.32 27.90 15.38
CA ASN A 88 20.40 27.81 16.37
C ASN A 88 21.76 27.44 15.76
N PHE A 89 21.77 26.78 14.60
CA PHE A 89 23.00 26.29 13.97
C PHE A 89 23.24 26.85 12.57
N ALA A 90 22.58 27.94 12.18
CA ALA A 90 22.79 28.60 10.88
C ALA A 90 24.28 28.79 10.55
N HIS A 91 25.07 29.22 11.53
CA HIS A 91 26.50 29.48 11.38
C HIS A 91 27.36 28.23 11.21
N ALA A 92 26.86 27.05 11.60
CA ALA A 92 27.55 25.77 11.43
C ALA A 92 27.37 25.18 10.02
N PHE A 93 26.44 25.71 9.23
CA PHE A 93 26.16 25.26 7.87
C PHE A 93 26.75 26.19 6.82
N THR A 94 27.28 25.61 5.75
CA THR A 94 27.63 26.37 4.53
C THR A 94 26.38 26.92 3.86
N ALA A 95 26.52 27.99 3.07
CA ALA A 95 25.39 28.59 2.33
C ALA A 95 24.64 27.56 1.46
N ASN A 96 25.36 26.62 0.83
CA ASN A 96 24.74 25.55 0.03
C ASN A 96 23.92 24.57 0.90
N GLN A 97 24.42 24.22 2.08
CA GLN A 97 23.67 23.36 3.02
C GLN A 97 22.42 24.05 3.55
N GLN A 98 22.46 25.36 3.80
CA GLN A 98 21.28 26.14 4.21
C GLN A 98 20.20 26.17 3.12
N VAL A 99 20.60 26.35 1.85
CA VAL A 99 19.67 26.32 0.71
C VAL A 99 19.03 24.94 0.57
N LYS A 100 19.81 23.86 0.69
CA LYS A 100 19.28 22.48 0.66
C LYS A 100 18.33 22.20 1.81
N LEU A 101 18.68 22.60 3.03
CA LEU A 101 17.85 22.43 4.21
C LEU A 101 16.50 23.15 4.04
N ASN A 102 16.52 24.40 3.58
CA ASN A 102 15.29 25.15 3.28
C ASN A 102 14.44 24.46 2.22
N GLY A 103 15.05 23.93 1.16
CA GLY A 103 14.34 23.18 0.13
C GLY A 103 13.62 21.95 0.70
N LEU A 104 14.31 21.17 1.53
CA LEU A 104 13.73 19.99 2.20
C LEU A 104 12.61 20.35 3.17
N MET A 105 12.72 21.47 3.89
CA MET A 105 11.66 21.95 4.79
C MET A 105 10.40 22.35 4.01
N ILE A 106 10.56 23.05 2.88
CA ILE A 106 9.43 23.44 2.01
C ILE A 106 8.76 22.19 1.42
N GLU A 107 9.54 21.21 0.97
CA GLU A 107 9.02 19.95 0.44
C GLU A 107 8.26 19.16 1.50
N LEU A 108 8.81 19.05 2.71
CA LEU A 108 8.16 18.39 3.84
C LEU A 108 6.82 19.06 4.17
N GLN A 109 6.79 20.40 4.20
CA GLN A 109 5.58 21.16 4.46
C GLN A 109 4.51 20.94 3.36
N LYS A 110 4.92 20.89 2.09
CA LYS A 110 4.02 20.61 0.96
C LYS A 110 3.41 19.21 1.06
N ILE A 111 4.22 18.20 1.37
CA ILE A 111 3.75 16.82 1.54
C ILE A 111 2.76 16.75 2.71
N MET A 112 3.08 17.39 3.84
CA MET A 112 2.19 17.46 4.99
C MET A 112 0.84 18.09 4.65
N SER A 113 0.82 19.25 3.98
CA SER A 113 -0.43 19.89 3.57
C SER A 113 -1.27 18.99 2.67
N SER A 114 -0.65 18.28 1.70
CA SER A 114 -1.38 17.34 0.85
C SER A 114 -1.98 16.14 1.60
N LEU A 115 -1.31 15.67 2.66
CA LEU A 115 -1.80 14.59 3.52
C LEU A 115 -2.91 15.04 4.47
N GLU A 116 -2.89 16.31 4.88
CA GLU A 116 -3.97 16.93 5.65
C GLU A 116 -5.21 17.19 4.80
N ASP A 117 -5.06 17.73 3.58
CA ASP A 117 -6.18 17.98 2.65
C ASP A 117 -6.89 16.68 2.25
N GLY A 118 -6.13 15.60 2.01
CA GLY A 118 -6.69 14.27 1.74
C GLY A 118 -7.45 13.66 2.93
N LYS A 119 -7.17 14.09 4.16
CA LYS A 119 -7.91 13.67 5.37
C LYS A 119 -9.29 14.33 5.41
N ASP A 120 -9.40 15.58 4.96
CA ASP A 120 -10.66 16.34 4.98
C ASP A 120 -11.68 15.84 3.93
N GLU A 121 -11.22 15.38 2.77
CA GLU A 121 -12.11 14.75 1.76
C GLU A 121 -12.72 13.42 2.26
N ILE A 122 -11.94 12.61 2.97
CA ILE A 122 -12.40 11.31 3.51
C ILE A 122 -13.42 11.50 4.64
N ILE A 123 -13.30 12.58 5.42
CA ILE A 123 -14.24 12.92 6.49
C ILE A 123 -15.55 13.50 5.91
N SER A 124 -15.47 14.26 4.82
CA SER A 124 -16.63 14.84 4.13
C SER A 124 -17.51 13.77 3.44
N SER A 125 -16.91 12.75 2.83
CA SER A 125 -17.63 11.65 2.17
C SER A 125 -18.38 10.69 3.14
N LYS A 126 -18.20 10.85 4.46
CA LYS A 126 -18.81 10.00 5.50
C LYS A 126 -20.03 10.63 6.19
N LYS A 127 -20.43 11.85 5.80
CA LYS A 127 -21.56 12.59 6.37
C LYS A 127 -22.75 12.59 5.43
#